data_AF-A0A1C0S9C8-F1
#
_entry.id   AF-A0A1C0S9C8-F1
#
_cell.length_a   1.000
_cell.length_b   1.000
_cell.length_c   1.000
_cell.angle_alpha   90.00
_cell.angle_beta   90.00
_cell.angle_gamma   90.00
#
_symmetry.space_group_name_H-M   'P 1'
#
loop_
_entity.id
_entity.type
_entity.pdbx_description
1 polymer ?
#
loop_
_entity_poly.entity_id
_entity_poly.type
_entity_poly.pdbx_seq_one_letter_code
_entity_poly.pdbx_strand_id
1 'polypeptide(L)'
;MTEREIFAAIETVLIEKMAHGHMEGFGPDARLNEDLYLDSVLILEIFLNLELEYGLSVPEEAIAKQEIETVADLVALYVPKPTAAVVPAFPLTGGTSDEGVHGDAYYDIKVHCFVSCVSDGLKRQGLDQRPFYFGVWDAKFAVSDRFGLLYHAPDITQEFFRSWFERLYGVSVVEWYDPERTKLDNLAVLLGLLKQRSATGSVMVMLDMFHLPERENKFNQNPFPHYLMLQETADPETWFVHDPDYRWEGEIARDKVVHAIMQPTVGGGYVFDNAEARAPFAEDLKAYFEACFVRDRNPLVNAVRDIVAAHLDGRNGIALTDLAAAVRELPVITIRKYAYEHGFAFYWRALKLPAAEFEGWCGEIEALVQALKTLHYAVMKLAQTGDRSLAEAVFERLDEADRLETKLKAKLAEVFDLWCDLAIPAEIPSLKRVAR
;
A
#
# COMPACT_ATOMS: atom_id res chain seq x y z
N MET A 1 28.85 15.27 15.87
CA MET A 1 29.65 14.13 15.37
C MET A 1 30.10 14.44 13.95
N THR A 2 31.23 13.90 13.52
CA THR A 2 31.71 13.96 12.14
C THR A 2 30.99 12.93 11.27
N GLU A 3 30.97 13.10 9.94
CA GLU A 3 30.39 12.13 9.00
C GLU A 3 30.92 10.71 9.22
N ARG A 4 32.23 10.57 9.51
CA ARG A 4 32.86 9.27 9.75
C ARG A 4 32.38 8.62 11.05
N GLU A 5 32.12 9.43 12.09
CA GLU A 5 31.57 8.93 13.35
C GLU A 5 30.10 8.52 13.21
N ILE A 6 29.32 9.25 12.41
CA ILE A 6 27.92 8.90 12.12
C ILE A 6 27.86 7.59 11.30
N PHE A 7 28.71 7.46 10.28
CA PHE A 7 28.83 6.23 9.50
C PHE A 7 29.15 5.02 10.37
N ALA A 8 30.13 5.14 11.28
CA ALA A 8 30.49 4.08 12.21
C ALA A 8 29.37 3.76 13.22
N ALA A 9 28.60 4.77 13.66
CA ALA A 9 27.45 4.55 14.52
C ALA A 9 26.34 3.78 13.80
N ILE A 10 26.05 4.10 12.53
CA ILE A 10 25.10 3.35 11.69
C ILE A 10 25.54 1.89 11.55
N GLU A 11 26.81 1.65 11.23
CA GLU A 11 27.37 0.29 11.12
C GLU A 11 27.20 -0.49 12.44
N THR A 12 27.48 0.15 13.56
CA THR A 12 27.35 -0.46 14.90
C THR A 12 25.90 -0.77 15.24
N VAL A 13 24.96 0.12 14.94
CA VAL A 13 23.53 -0.12 15.13
C VAL A 13 23.07 -1.34 14.30
N LEU A 14 23.44 -1.39 13.03
CA LEU A 14 23.08 -2.50 12.14
C LEU A 14 23.62 -3.84 12.64
N ILE A 15 24.89 -3.89 13.06
CA ILE A 15 25.54 -5.13 13.51
C ILE A 15 25.10 -5.53 14.91
N GLU A 16 25.18 -4.62 15.88
CA GLU A 16 25.08 -4.96 17.29
C GLU A 16 23.65 -4.87 17.85
N LYS A 17 22.83 -3.96 17.32
CA LYS A 17 21.47 -3.71 17.84
C LYS A 17 20.41 -4.43 17.02
N MET A 18 20.53 -4.38 15.70
CA MET A 18 19.57 -5.00 14.78
C MET A 18 19.96 -6.41 14.36
N ALA A 19 21.22 -6.84 14.62
CA ALA A 19 21.76 -8.12 14.17
C ALA A 19 21.53 -8.36 12.66
N HIS A 20 21.72 -7.30 11.87
CA HIS A 20 21.34 -7.26 10.47
C HIS A 20 22.17 -8.24 9.63
N GLY A 21 21.48 -9.10 8.88
CA GLY A 21 22.11 -10.23 8.16
C GLY A 21 22.78 -9.85 6.84
N HIS A 22 22.46 -8.68 6.28
CA HIS A 22 22.90 -8.24 4.95
C HIS A 22 23.89 -7.08 5.06
N MET A 23 25.09 -7.39 5.55
CA MET A 23 26.19 -6.41 5.70
C MET A 23 27.30 -6.60 4.64
N GLU A 24 27.17 -7.59 3.77
CA GLU A 24 28.13 -7.79 2.67
C GLU A 24 28.06 -6.60 1.71
N GLY A 25 29.18 -5.91 1.50
CA GLY A 25 29.23 -4.72 0.66
C GLY A 25 28.79 -3.42 1.35
N PHE A 26 28.57 -3.41 2.67
CA PHE A 26 28.29 -2.18 3.41
C PHE A 26 29.37 -1.12 3.16
N GLY A 27 28.93 0.04 2.68
CA GLY A 27 29.78 1.16 2.29
C GLY A 27 28.94 2.39 1.95
N PRO A 28 29.55 3.56 1.76
CA PRO A 28 28.82 4.81 1.51
C PRO A 28 27.85 4.74 0.32
N ASP A 29 28.26 4.07 -0.75
CA ASP A 29 27.47 3.94 -1.99
C ASP A 29 26.49 2.76 -1.97
N ALA A 30 26.47 1.96 -0.89
CA ALA A 30 25.57 0.83 -0.77
C ALA A 30 24.12 1.31 -0.70
N ARG A 31 23.27 0.76 -1.56
CA ARG A 31 21.85 1.09 -1.63
C ARG A 31 21.13 0.43 -0.47
N LEU A 32 20.44 1.23 0.34
CA LEU A 32 19.82 0.79 1.58
C LEU A 32 18.86 -0.38 1.35
N ASN A 33 17.96 -0.26 0.37
CA ASN A 33 16.98 -1.30 0.10
C ASN A 33 17.58 -2.47 -0.68
N GLU A 34 18.29 -2.21 -1.78
CA GLU A 34 18.66 -3.26 -2.74
C GLU A 34 19.91 -4.04 -2.33
N ASP A 35 20.90 -3.36 -1.77
CA ASP A 35 22.17 -3.99 -1.41
C ASP A 35 22.13 -4.44 0.07
N LEU A 36 21.51 -3.63 0.92
CA LEU A 36 21.43 -3.88 2.36
C LEU A 36 20.07 -4.35 2.84
N TYR A 37 19.03 -4.47 2.00
CA TYR A 37 17.74 -5.05 2.42
C TYR A 37 17.06 -4.27 3.56
N LEU A 38 17.38 -2.98 3.70
CA LEU A 38 16.81 -2.05 4.67
C LEU A 38 15.57 -1.39 4.06
N ASP A 39 14.39 -1.82 4.53
CA ASP A 39 13.13 -1.18 4.18
C ASP A 39 12.83 0.04 5.07
N SER A 40 11.71 0.71 4.78
CA SER A 40 11.29 1.90 5.54
C SER A 40 11.09 1.64 7.04
N VAL A 41 10.78 0.40 7.46
CA VAL A 41 10.63 0.03 8.88
C VAL A 41 12.01 -0.09 9.54
N LEU A 42 12.94 -0.78 8.88
CA LEU A 42 14.31 -0.92 9.35
C LEU A 42 15.04 0.43 9.40
N ILE A 43 14.77 1.33 8.45
CA ILE A 43 15.30 2.71 8.48
C ILE A 43 14.79 3.48 9.71
N LEU A 44 13.51 3.36 10.05
CA LEU A 44 12.97 3.98 11.28
C LEU A 44 13.61 3.40 12.55
N GLU A 45 13.88 2.09 12.56
CA GLU A 45 14.59 1.43 13.66
C GLU A 45 16.03 1.92 13.78
N ILE A 46 16.73 2.16 12.67
CA ILE A 46 18.07 2.78 12.67
C ILE A 46 17.99 4.18 13.29
N PHE A 47 17.05 5.02 12.85
CA PHE A 47 16.87 6.37 13.40
C PHE A 47 16.64 6.36 14.90
N LEU A 48 15.81 5.43 15.37
CA LEU A 48 15.50 5.31 16.78
C LEU A 48 16.72 4.87 17.60
N ASN A 49 17.48 3.88 17.13
CA ASN A 49 18.71 3.44 17.82
C ASN A 49 19.80 4.53 17.80
N LEU A 50 19.95 5.28 16.71
CA LEU A 50 20.88 6.40 16.63
C LEU A 50 20.53 7.52 17.63
N GLU A 51 19.24 7.82 17.77
CA GLU A 51 18.78 8.81 18.74
C GLU A 51 19.04 8.35 20.17
N LEU A 52 18.67 7.11 20.50
CA LEU A 52 18.74 6.58 21.86
C LEU A 52 20.18 6.31 22.34
N GLU A 53 21.05 5.80 21.47
CA GLU A 53 22.41 5.38 21.85
C GLU A 53 23.45 6.48 21.62
N TYR A 54 23.25 7.35 20.63
CA TYR A 54 24.23 8.35 20.21
C TYR A 54 23.73 9.80 20.35
N GLY A 55 22.47 10.02 20.76
CA GLY A 55 21.87 11.36 20.85
C GLY A 55 21.67 12.02 19.48
N LEU A 56 21.71 11.23 18.40
CA LEU A 56 21.54 11.69 17.02
C LEU A 56 20.05 11.66 16.67
N SER A 57 19.35 12.76 16.93
CA SER A 57 17.95 12.89 16.53
C SER A 57 17.85 13.37 15.08
N VAL A 58 16.98 12.73 14.31
CA VAL A 58 16.66 13.12 12.94
C VAL A 58 15.45 14.07 12.97
N PRO A 59 15.44 15.18 12.21
CA PRO A 59 14.25 16.02 12.10
C PRO A 59 13.04 15.21 11.60
N GLU A 60 11.86 15.46 12.13
CA GLU A 60 10.64 14.74 11.71
C GLU A 60 10.37 14.92 10.21
N GLU A 61 10.77 16.07 9.64
CA GLU A 61 10.67 16.33 8.21
C GLU A 61 11.59 15.44 7.38
N ALA A 62 12.69 14.94 7.93
CA ALA A 62 13.59 14.02 7.25
C ALA A 62 13.10 12.56 7.32
N ILE A 63 12.44 12.17 8.42
CA ILE A 63 11.68 10.90 8.50
C ILE A 63 10.61 10.86 7.42
N ALA A 64 9.96 12.00 7.18
CA ALA A 64 8.91 12.14 6.19
C ALA A 64 9.41 12.06 4.73
N LYS A 65 10.62 12.56 4.46
CA LYS A 65 11.14 12.78 3.11
C LYS A 65 11.68 11.55 2.40
N GLN A 66 12.12 10.50 3.12
CA GLN A 66 12.61 9.19 2.63
C GLN A 66 13.14 9.06 1.17
N GLU A 67 13.83 10.07 0.64
CA GLU A 67 14.77 9.94 -0.48
C GLU A 67 16.15 9.66 0.12
N ILE A 68 16.26 8.50 0.75
CA ILE A 68 17.52 7.99 1.28
C ILE A 68 17.77 6.71 0.52
N GLU A 69 18.55 6.80 -0.54
CA GLU A 69 18.83 5.65 -1.40
C GLU A 69 20.06 4.91 -0.89
N THR A 70 21.05 5.63 -0.36
CA THR A 70 22.35 5.08 0.03
C THR A 70 22.70 5.29 1.51
N VAL A 71 23.71 4.58 2.01
CA VAL A 71 24.28 4.82 3.34
C VAL A 71 24.84 6.25 3.46
N ALA A 72 25.40 6.81 2.40
CA ALA A 72 25.89 8.19 2.37
C ALA A 72 24.74 9.19 2.57
N ASP A 73 23.59 8.97 1.94
CA ASP A 73 22.40 9.81 2.14
C ASP A 73 21.92 9.74 3.59
N LEU A 74 21.96 8.55 4.19
CA LEU A 74 21.58 8.31 5.58
C LEU A 74 22.50 9.08 6.55
N VAL A 75 23.81 9.04 6.31
CA VAL A 75 24.80 9.82 7.07
C VAL A 75 24.54 11.32 6.91
N ALA A 76 24.24 11.75 5.69
CA ALA A 76 24.06 13.16 5.35
C ALA A 76 22.87 13.83 6.07
N LEU A 77 21.88 13.06 6.55
CA LEU A 77 20.77 13.58 7.35
C LEU A 77 21.21 14.18 8.69
N TYR A 78 22.32 13.69 9.25
CA TYR A 78 22.84 14.12 10.55
C TYR A 78 23.94 15.19 10.42
N VAL A 79 24.24 15.60 9.19
CA VAL A 79 25.18 16.69 8.89
C VAL A 79 24.37 17.97 8.70
N PRO A 80 24.71 19.10 9.37
CA PRO A 80 23.98 20.35 9.19
C PRO A 80 24.02 20.82 7.73
N LYS A 81 22.88 20.78 7.04
CA LYS A 81 22.71 21.36 5.70
C LYS A 81 21.65 22.47 5.71
N PRO A 82 21.79 23.52 4.89
CA PRO A 82 20.67 24.41 4.58
C PRO A 82 19.56 23.59 3.93
N THR A 83 18.34 23.75 4.43
CA THR A 83 17.12 23.09 3.94
C THR A 83 16.99 23.24 2.42
N ALA A 84 17.18 22.14 1.69
CA ALA A 84 16.86 22.05 0.27
C ALA A 84 15.34 21.95 0.06
N ALA A 85 14.90 22.47 -1.08
CA ALA A 85 13.50 22.59 -1.46
C ALA A 85 12.81 21.22 -1.57
N VAL A 86 11.50 21.26 -1.30
CA VAL A 86 10.57 20.14 -1.28
C VAL A 86 10.46 19.51 -2.67
N VAL A 87 10.70 18.20 -2.76
CA VAL A 87 10.32 17.35 -3.89
C VAL A 87 9.47 16.21 -3.30
N PRO A 88 8.30 15.91 -3.86
CA PRO A 88 7.43 14.85 -3.35
C PRO A 88 8.01 13.45 -3.59
N ALA A 89 7.87 12.56 -2.61
CA ALA A 89 8.43 11.19 -2.58
C ALA A 89 7.75 10.21 -3.57
N PHE A 90 6.70 10.66 -4.23
CA PHE A 90 6.17 10.09 -5.46
C PHE A 90 6.09 11.22 -6.47
N PRO A 91 6.45 11.03 -7.75
CA PRO A 91 6.24 12.06 -8.75
C PRO A 91 4.74 12.39 -8.79
N LEU A 92 4.38 13.51 -8.16
CA LEU A 92 3.10 14.16 -8.33
C LEU A 92 2.99 14.52 -9.81
N THR A 93 1.88 14.11 -10.40
CA THR A 93 1.50 14.19 -11.83
C THR A 93 2.32 15.12 -12.73
N GLY A 94 2.75 14.60 -13.89
CA GLY A 94 3.19 15.43 -15.01
C GLY A 94 3.93 14.67 -16.11
N GLY A 95 3.21 13.87 -16.91
CA GLY A 95 3.66 13.62 -18.28
C GLY A 95 3.82 14.95 -19.02
N THR A 96 4.71 15.01 -20.01
CA THR A 96 5.10 16.24 -20.74
C THR A 96 3.97 16.92 -21.56
N SER A 97 2.73 16.46 -21.42
CA SER A 97 1.51 17.04 -22.00
C SER A 97 0.67 17.71 -20.91
N ASP A 98 0.42 19.01 -21.09
CA ASP A 98 -0.19 20.01 -20.20
C ASP A 98 -1.67 19.78 -19.82
N GLU A 99 -2.13 18.54 -19.67
CA GLU A 99 -3.53 18.20 -19.36
C GLU A 99 -3.80 17.82 -17.89
N GLY A 100 -2.77 17.73 -17.03
CA GLY A 100 -2.91 17.46 -15.60
C GLY A 100 -3.71 16.18 -15.28
N VAL A 101 -4.61 16.23 -14.30
CA VAL A 101 -5.53 15.12 -13.92
C VAL A 101 -6.50 14.70 -15.05
N HIS A 102 -6.63 15.53 -16.09
CA HIS A 102 -7.53 15.28 -17.22
C HIS A 102 -6.84 14.51 -18.36
N GLY A 103 -5.51 14.44 -18.37
CA GLY A 103 -4.73 13.76 -19.40
C GLY A 103 -4.67 12.24 -19.22
N ASP A 104 -4.28 11.54 -20.29
CA ASP A 104 -4.09 10.08 -20.29
C ASP A 104 -2.76 9.64 -19.63
N ALA A 105 -1.84 10.59 -19.38
CA ALA A 105 -0.53 10.39 -18.76
C ALA A 105 -0.53 10.63 -17.23
N TYR A 106 -1.67 10.43 -16.57
CA TYR A 106 -1.79 10.51 -15.12
C TYR A 106 -1.01 9.37 -14.43
N TYR A 107 -0.14 9.72 -13.48
CA TYR A 107 0.71 8.76 -12.75
C TYR A 107 -0.12 8.02 -11.70
N ASP A 108 -0.20 6.70 -11.81
CA ASP A 108 -1.15 5.86 -11.08
C ASP A 108 -0.50 5.25 -9.82
N ILE A 109 -0.82 5.75 -8.62
CA ILE A 109 -0.24 5.19 -7.38
C ILE A 109 -0.86 3.81 -7.11
N LYS A 110 -0.05 2.77 -7.18
CA LYS A 110 -0.46 1.39 -6.93
C LYS A 110 -0.24 1.03 -5.47
N VAL A 111 -1.27 0.51 -4.82
CA VAL A 111 -1.41 0.51 -3.35
C VAL A 111 -2.04 -0.77 -2.80
N HIS A 112 -2.33 -1.75 -3.67
CA HIS A 112 -2.99 -3.00 -3.30
C HIS A 112 -2.82 -4.05 -4.40
N CYS A 113 -1.97 -5.04 -4.17
CA CYS A 113 -1.52 -6.01 -5.17
C CYS A 113 -2.63 -6.71 -5.97
N PHE A 114 -3.70 -7.19 -5.31
CA PHE A 114 -4.86 -7.78 -6.00
C PHE A 114 -5.57 -6.79 -6.94
N VAL A 115 -5.93 -5.60 -6.43
CA VAL A 115 -6.62 -4.54 -7.17
C VAL A 115 -5.76 -4.07 -8.35
N SER A 116 -4.46 -3.91 -8.13
CA SER A 116 -3.48 -3.56 -9.16
C SER A 116 -3.41 -4.62 -10.28
N CYS A 117 -3.44 -5.91 -9.93
CA CYS A 117 -3.44 -7.00 -10.91
C CYS A 117 -4.69 -7.01 -11.81
N VAL A 118 -5.88 -6.93 -11.22
CA VAL A 118 -7.12 -6.95 -12.01
C VAL A 118 -7.32 -5.66 -12.82
N SER A 119 -6.82 -4.53 -12.32
CA SER A 119 -6.94 -3.22 -12.99
C SER A 119 -5.97 -3.03 -14.17
N ASP A 120 -4.87 -3.78 -14.23
CA ASP A 120 -3.85 -3.67 -15.29
C ASP A 120 -4.45 -3.92 -16.69
N GLY A 121 -5.31 -4.93 -16.81
CA GLY A 121 -6.00 -5.26 -18.06
C GLY A 121 -6.98 -4.18 -18.51
N LEU A 122 -7.72 -3.57 -17.57
CA LEU A 122 -8.65 -2.47 -17.85
C LEU A 122 -7.92 -1.28 -18.47
N LYS A 123 -6.79 -0.89 -17.86
CA LYS A 123 -5.96 0.24 -18.32
C LYS A 123 -5.45 0.00 -19.75
N ARG A 124 -4.97 -1.21 -20.05
CA ARG A 124 -4.47 -1.57 -21.40
C ARG A 124 -5.57 -1.49 -22.47
N GLN A 125 -6.83 -1.59 -22.08
CA GLN A 125 -7.99 -1.47 -22.97
C GLN A 125 -8.58 -0.06 -23.00
N GLY A 126 -7.98 0.91 -22.31
CA GLY A 126 -8.48 2.28 -22.22
C GLY A 126 -9.71 2.46 -21.34
N LEU A 127 -10.03 1.47 -20.48
CA LEU A 127 -11.09 1.60 -19.50
C LEU A 127 -10.59 2.33 -18.25
N ASP A 128 -11.47 3.13 -17.64
CA ASP A 128 -11.15 3.84 -16.42
C ASP A 128 -11.17 2.89 -15.22
N GLN A 129 -9.98 2.52 -14.75
CA GLN A 129 -9.80 1.59 -13.65
C GLN A 129 -9.95 2.25 -12.27
N ARG A 130 -9.75 3.58 -12.18
CA ARG A 130 -9.64 4.34 -10.92
C ARG A 130 -10.79 4.09 -9.95
N PRO A 131 -12.06 3.97 -10.40
CA PRO A 131 -13.15 3.68 -9.49
C PRO A 131 -12.96 2.40 -8.68
N PHE A 132 -12.22 1.41 -9.18
CA PHE A 132 -12.04 0.16 -8.46
C PHE A 132 -11.22 0.34 -7.17
N TYR A 133 -10.37 1.38 -7.11
CA TYR A 133 -9.58 1.72 -5.93
C TYR A 133 -10.40 2.32 -4.77
N PHE A 134 -11.70 2.59 -4.96
CA PHE A 134 -12.55 3.04 -3.86
C PHE A 134 -12.59 2.05 -2.69
N GLY A 135 -12.46 0.76 -2.98
CA GLY A 135 -12.40 -0.27 -1.94
C GLY A 135 -11.09 -0.37 -1.18
N VAL A 136 -10.07 0.44 -1.50
CA VAL A 136 -8.71 0.24 -0.99
C VAL A 136 -8.38 1.05 0.27
N TRP A 137 -8.75 2.34 0.34
CA TRP A 137 -8.31 3.22 1.44
C TRP A 137 -8.72 2.74 2.83
N ASP A 138 -9.84 2.04 2.94
CA ASP A 138 -10.34 1.40 4.16
C ASP A 138 -10.53 -0.12 3.97
N ALA A 139 -9.76 -0.72 3.06
CA ALA A 139 -9.76 -2.18 2.87
C ALA A 139 -9.51 -2.89 4.21
N LYS A 140 -10.21 -4.01 4.39
CA LYS A 140 -10.20 -4.79 5.64
C LYS A 140 -8.75 -5.11 6.07
N PHE A 141 -8.53 -5.03 7.37
CA PHE A 141 -7.37 -5.52 8.11
C PHE A 141 -7.89 -6.14 9.41
N ALA A 142 -7.06 -6.89 10.13
CA ALA A 142 -7.42 -7.50 11.40
C ALA A 142 -6.56 -6.95 12.55
N VAL A 143 -7.07 -7.12 13.76
CA VAL A 143 -6.32 -6.91 15.01
C VAL A 143 -6.35 -8.24 15.76
N SER A 144 -5.18 -8.77 16.09
CA SER A 144 -5.06 -10.05 16.79
C SER A 144 -5.49 -9.96 18.26
N ASP A 145 -5.66 -11.10 18.92
CA ASP A 145 -5.97 -11.17 20.36
C ASP A 145 -4.89 -10.52 21.26
N ARG A 146 -3.68 -10.36 20.71
CA ARG A 146 -2.56 -9.65 21.34
C ARG A 146 -2.49 -8.18 20.95
N PHE A 147 -3.55 -7.62 20.37
CA PHE A 147 -3.61 -6.24 19.88
C PHE A 147 -2.53 -5.94 18.83
N GLY A 148 -2.18 -6.92 17.99
CA GLY A 148 -1.28 -6.71 16.85
C GLY A 148 -2.06 -6.43 15.57
N LEU A 149 -1.65 -5.42 14.82
CA LEU A 149 -2.21 -5.08 13.51
C LEU A 149 -1.78 -6.11 12.46
N LEU A 150 -2.75 -6.61 11.69
CA LEU A 150 -2.56 -7.64 10.67
C LEU A 150 -3.14 -7.17 9.32
N TYR A 151 -2.27 -6.90 8.35
CA TYR A 151 -2.58 -6.64 6.95
C TYR A 151 -3.20 -7.86 6.26
N HIS A 152 -2.82 -9.06 6.69
CA HIS A 152 -3.34 -10.34 6.20
C HIS A 152 -3.80 -11.22 7.37
N ALA A 153 -4.98 -11.83 7.24
CA ALA A 153 -5.53 -12.78 8.20
C ALA A 153 -6.44 -13.80 7.49
N PRO A 154 -6.66 -15.00 8.03
CA PRO A 154 -7.45 -16.05 7.37
C PRO A 154 -8.88 -15.64 7.00
N ASP A 155 -9.47 -14.66 7.70
CA ASP A 155 -10.82 -14.15 7.47
C ASP A 155 -10.85 -12.94 6.50
N ILE A 156 -9.70 -12.56 5.94
CA ILE A 156 -9.57 -11.53 4.90
C ILE A 156 -9.53 -12.23 3.54
N THR A 157 -10.67 -12.22 2.86
CA THR A 157 -10.85 -12.82 1.53
C THR A 157 -10.93 -11.74 0.44
N GLN A 158 -10.66 -12.11 -0.82
CA GLN A 158 -10.85 -11.20 -1.97
C GLN A 158 -12.27 -11.20 -2.54
N GLU A 159 -13.22 -11.90 -1.92
CA GLU A 159 -14.59 -12.06 -2.44
C GLU A 159 -15.32 -10.73 -2.69
N PHE A 160 -15.15 -9.76 -1.77
CA PHE A 160 -15.69 -8.42 -1.95
C PHE A 160 -15.18 -7.78 -3.25
N PHE A 161 -13.86 -7.81 -3.48
CA PHE A 161 -13.28 -7.24 -4.69
C PHE A 161 -13.70 -8.02 -5.94
N ARG A 162 -13.74 -9.35 -5.90
CA ARG A 162 -14.13 -10.20 -7.04
C ARG A 162 -15.55 -9.92 -7.50
N SER A 163 -16.51 -9.99 -6.59
CA SER A 163 -17.93 -9.77 -6.89
C SER A 163 -18.19 -8.37 -7.44
N TRP A 164 -17.52 -7.35 -6.89
CA TRP A 164 -17.62 -5.99 -7.41
C TRP A 164 -16.90 -5.80 -8.75
N PHE A 165 -15.76 -6.43 -8.97
CA PHE A 165 -15.05 -6.34 -10.25
C PHE A 165 -15.90 -6.91 -11.39
N GLU A 166 -16.53 -8.07 -11.16
CA GLU A 166 -17.44 -8.68 -12.11
C GLU A 166 -18.68 -7.80 -12.35
N ARG A 167 -19.28 -7.23 -11.31
CA ARG A 167 -20.43 -6.33 -11.45
C ARG A 167 -20.09 -5.06 -12.22
N LEU A 168 -18.98 -4.41 -11.87
CA LEU A 168 -18.55 -3.14 -12.47
C LEU A 168 -18.09 -3.33 -13.91
N TYR A 169 -17.18 -4.28 -14.15
CA TYR A 169 -16.47 -4.39 -15.41
C TYR A 169 -16.86 -5.61 -16.25
N GLY A 170 -17.75 -6.48 -15.76
CA GLY A 170 -18.20 -7.67 -16.48
C GLY A 170 -17.18 -8.82 -16.52
N VAL A 171 -16.04 -8.68 -15.82
CA VAL A 171 -14.97 -9.68 -15.85
C VAL A 171 -15.09 -10.62 -14.66
N SER A 172 -15.34 -11.90 -14.91
CA SER A 172 -15.34 -12.92 -13.85
C SER A 172 -13.91 -13.17 -13.36
N VAL A 173 -13.69 -13.05 -12.05
CA VAL A 173 -12.42 -13.34 -11.39
C VAL A 173 -12.57 -14.64 -10.60
N VAL A 174 -12.02 -15.72 -11.13
CA VAL A 174 -12.22 -17.09 -10.63
C VAL A 174 -11.01 -17.53 -9.83
N GLU A 175 -11.22 -17.85 -8.56
CA GLU A 175 -10.20 -18.45 -7.70
C GLU A 175 -9.92 -19.88 -8.16
N TRP A 176 -8.63 -20.21 -8.32
CA TRP A 176 -8.18 -21.56 -8.70
C TRP A 176 -7.51 -22.31 -7.55
N TYR A 177 -7.07 -21.59 -6.52
CA TYR A 177 -6.40 -22.19 -5.37
C TYR A 177 -7.42 -22.84 -4.43
N ASP A 178 -7.14 -24.07 -4.03
CA ASP A 178 -8.00 -24.85 -3.14
C ASP A 178 -7.23 -25.16 -1.85
N PRO A 179 -7.59 -24.56 -0.69
CA PRO A 179 -6.87 -24.77 0.56
C PRO A 179 -6.96 -26.20 1.09
N GLU A 180 -7.91 -27.02 0.61
CA GLU A 180 -8.04 -28.43 0.98
C GLU A 180 -7.08 -29.34 0.19
N ARG A 181 -6.42 -28.82 -0.85
CA ARG A 181 -5.43 -29.54 -1.64
C ARG A 181 -4.02 -29.31 -1.13
N THR A 182 -3.13 -30.26 -1.44
CA THR A 182 -1.71 -30.06 -1.15
C THR A 182 -1.14 -28.91 -1.98
N LYS A 183 -0.06 -28.29 -1.50
CA LYS A 183 0.68 -27.27 -2.26
C LYS A 183 1.14 -27.77 -3.63
N LEU A 184 1.54 -29.03 -3.74
CA LEU A 184 1.94 -29.64 -5.01
C LEU A 184 0.77 -29.80 -5.98
N ASP A 185 -0.41 -30.19 -5.49
CA ASP A 185 -1.61 -30.32 -6.32
C ASP A 185 -2.07 -28.94 -6.83
N ASN A 186 -2.04 -27.92 -5.97
CA ASN A 186 -2.32 -26.53 -6.36
C ASN A 186 -1.29 -26.01 -7.38
N LEU A 187 0.00 -26.34 -7.21
CA LEU A 187 1.02 -26.01 -8.18
C LEU A 187 0.76 -26.68 -9.54
N ALA A 188 0.31 -27.94 -9.55
CA ALA A 188 -0.07 -28.62 -10.79
C ALA A 188 -1.24 -27.93 -11.52
N VAL A 189 -2.23 -27.41 -10.76
CA VAL A 189 -3.32 -26.59 -11.32
C VAL A 189 -2.76 -25.31 -11.95
N LEU A 190 -1.92 -24.56 -11.22
CA LEU A 190 -1.28 -23.35 -11.74
C LEU A 190 -0.53 -23.61 -13.06
N LEU A 191 0.28 -24.67 -13.11
CA LEU A 191 1.01 -25.06 -14.33
C LEU A 191 0.07 -25.37 -15.51
N GLY A 192 -1.09 -25.97 -15.25
CA GLY A 192 -2.12 -26.18 -16.26
C GLY A 192 -2.71 -24.87 -16.78
N LEU A 193 -3.00 -23.93 -15.88
CA LEU A 193 -3.56 -22.62 -16.22
C LEU A 193 -2.59 -21.76 -17.04
N LEU A 194 -1.30 -21.76 -16.70
CA LEU A 194 -0.29 -21.03 -17.45
C LEU A 194 -0.21 -21.48 -18.92
N LYS A 195 -0.30 -22.79 -19.17
CA LYS A 195 -0.31 -23.37 -20.53
C LYS A 195 -1.58 -23.06 -21.33
N GLN A 196 -2.71 -22.91 -20.64
CA GLN A 196 -4.03 -22.69 -21.23
C GLN A 196 -4.40 -21.20 -21.33
N ARG A 197 -3.53 -20.32 -20.82
CA ARG A 197 -3.77 -18.88 -20.76
C ARG A 197 -4.00 -18.31 -22.17
N SER A 198 -5.12 -17.60 -22.35
CA SER A 198 -5.42 -16.83 -23.56
C SER A 198 -4.53 -15.58 -23.66
N ALA A 199 -4.47 -14.95 -24.84
CA ALA A 199 -3.67 -13.73 -25.02
C ALA A 199 -4.14 -12.56 -24.12
N THR A 200 -5.44 -12.52 -23.79
CA THR A 200 -6.09 -11.51 -22.93
C THR A 200 -6.32 -11.98 -21.50
N GLY A 201 -6.05 -13.26 -21.24
CA GLY A 201 -6.16 -13.89 -19.93
C GLY A 201 -5.00 -13.52 -19.02
N SER A 202 -5.24 -13.64 -17.73
CA SER A 202 -4.27 -13.41 -16.67
C SER A 202 -4.32 -14.57 -15.68
N VAL A 203 -3.13 -15.02 -15.26
CA VAL A 203 -2.98 -16.02 -14.20
C VAL A 203 -2.27 -15.34 -13.04
N MET A 204 -3.05 -15.01 -12.01
CA MET A 204 -2.58 -14.38 -10.79
C MET A 204 -2.31 -15.43 -9.72
N VAL A 205 -1.21 -15.28 -8.99
CA VAL A 205 -0.79 -16.18 -7.90
C VAL A 205 -0.35 -15.35 -6.70
N MET A 206 -0.64 -15.85 -5.49
CA MET A 206 -0.01 -15.36 -4.27
C MET A 206 1.31 -16.11 -4.06
N LEU A 207 2.39 -15.36 -3.86
CA LEU A 207 3.69 -15.90 -3.47
C LEU A 207 4.29 -15.09 -2.32
N ASP A 208 5.29 -15.66 -1.65
CA ASP A 208 6.02 -14.97 -0.60
C ASP A 208 7.18 -14.18 -1.23
N MET A 209 7.02 -12.86 -1.30
CA MET A 209 7.94 -12.00 -2.05
C MET A 209 9.30 -11.85 -1.37
N PHE A 210 9.40 -12.18 -0.08
CA PHE A 210 10.68 -12.30 0.63
C PHE A 210 11.64 -13.31 -0.06
N HIS A 211 11.08 -14.33 -0.71
CA HIS A 211 11.83 -15.36 -1.40
C HIS A 211 12.13 -15.03 -2.88
N LEU A 212 11.92 -13.78 -3.31
CA LEU A 212 12.24 -13.26 -4.65
C LEU A 212 13.12 -11.99 -4.56
N PRO A 213 14.40 -12.13 -4.18
CA PRO A 213 15.30 -11.00 -3.94
C PRO A 213 15.76 -10.28 -5.22
N GLU A 214 15.50 -10.83 -6.41
CA GLU A 214 15.84 -10.18 -7.70
C GLU A 214 14.97 -8.96 -8.03
N ARG A 215 14.05 -8.60 -7.13
CA ARG A 215 13.10 -7.51 -7.29
C ARG A 215 13.37 -6.43 -6.25
N GLU A 216 13.21 -5.17 -6.65
CA GLU A 216 13.14 -4.06 -5.70
C GLU A 216 11.93 -4.25 -4.79
N ASN A 217 12.20 -4.57 -3.52
CA ASN A 217 11.18 -4.84 -2.51
C ASN A 217 11.11 -3.67 -1.54
N LYS A 218 10.09 -2.81 -1.70
CA LYS A 218 9.80 -1.69 -0.77
C LYS A 218 9.64 -2.15 0.70
N PHE A 219 9.29 -3.43 0.91
CA PHE A 219 9.22 -4.06 2.21
C PHE A 219 9.99 -5.37 2.17
N ASN A 220 10.89 -5.55 3.13
CA ASN A 220 11.67 -6.77 3.26
C ASN A 220 11.17 -7.61 4.46
N GLN A 221 9.84 -7.65 4.63
CA GLN A 221 9.20 -8.39 5.71
C GLN A 221 9.24 -9.89 5.42
N ASN A 222 9.41 -10.70 6.46
CA ASN A 222 9.27 -12.15 6.36
C ASN A 222 8.18 -12.62 7.33
N PRO A 223 7.06 -13.19 6.84
CA PRO A 223 6.72 -13.38 5.42
C PRO A 223 6.25 -12.09 4.75
N PHE A 224 6.24 -12.05 3.41
CA PHE A 224 5.59 -10.99 2.65
C PHE A 224 4.67 -11.52 1.54
N PRO A 225 3.42 -11.91 1.88
CA PRO A 225 2.43 -12.39 0.92
C PRO A 225 2.06 -11.31 -0.11
N HIS A 226 2.21 -11.63 -1.40
CA HIS A 226 1.94 -10.69 -2.48
C HIS A 226 1.31 -11.37 -3.70
N TYR A 227 0.37 -10.68 -4.36
CA TYR A 227 -0.22 -11.13 -5.62
C TYR A 227 0.50 -10.51 -6.81
N LEU A 228 0.84 -11.35 -7.80
CA LEU A 228 1.36 -10.93 -9.09
C LEU A 228 0.85 -11.85 -10.20
N MET A 229 1.14 -11.51 -11.45
CA MET A 229 0.74 -12.28 -12.63
C MET A 229 1.92 -13.03 -13.25
N LEU A 230 1.65 -14.24 -13.74
CA LEU A 230 2.62 -15.13 -14.37
C LEU A 230 2.25 -15.46 -15.81
N GLN A 231 3.27 -15.66 -16.63
CA GLN A 231 3.15 -16.13 -18.02
C GLN A 231 4.35 -17.02 -18.42
N GLU A 232 4.11 -18.03 -19.26
CA GLU A 232 5.18 -18.82 -19.89
C GLU A 232 5.98 -17.97 -20.88
N THR A 233 7.31 -18.11 -20.87
CA THR A 233 8.21 -17.53 -21.88
C THR A 233 8.51 -18.57 -22.97
N ALA A 234 9.37 -18.21 -23.92
CA ALA A 234 9.90 -19.17 -24.89
C ALA A 234 10.89 -20.18 -24.26
N ASP A 235 11.49 -19.84 -23.12
CA ASP A 235 12.40 -20.71 -22.37
C ASP A 235 11.65 -21.40 -21.22
N PRO A 236 11.50 -22.73 -21.22
CA PRO A 236 10.75 -23.44 -20.19
C PRO A 236 11.34 -23.34 -18.77
N GLU A 237 12.59 -22.88 -18.65
CA GLU A 237 13.27 -22.67 -17.35
C GLU A 237 12.99 -21.29 -16.75
N THR A 238 12.30 -20.40 -17.47
CA THR A 238 11.94 -19.06 -16.99
C THR A 238 10.45 -18.80 -17.10
N TRP A 239 9.95 -17.93 -16.23
CA TRP A 239 8.61 -17.36 -16.32
C TRP A 239 8.69 -15.85 -16.41
N PHE A 240 7.79 -15.28 -17.20
CA PHE A 240 7.54 -13.86 -17.19
C PHE A 240 6.68 -13.53 -15.98
N VAL A 241 7.21 -12.69 -15.10
CA VAL A 241 6.55 -12.22 -13.90
C VAL A 241 6.16 -10.76 -14.16
N HIS A 242 4.88 -10.46 -13.97
CA HIS A 242 4.32 -9.12 -14.13
C HIS A 242 3.67 -8.69 -12.83
N ASP A 243 4.21 -7.65 -12.21
CA ASP A 243 3.71 -7.07 -10.97
C ASP A 243 3.32 -5.62 -11.21
N PRO A 244 2.03 -5.35 -11.50
CA PRO A 244 1.55 -3.99 -11.69
C PRO A 244 1.70 -3.12 -10.45
N ASP A 245 1.70 -3.71 -9.25
CA ASP A 245 1.72 -2.97 -7.99
C ASP A 245 3.09 -2.33 -7.74
N TYR A 246 4.15 -3.08 -8.05
CA TYR A 246 5.53 -2.62 -8.01
C TYR A 246 6.02 -2.07 -9.35
N ARG A 247 5.17 -2.09 -10.39
CA ARG A 247 5.51 -1.67 -11.76
C ARG A 247 6.74 -2.39 -12.31
N TRP A 248 6.85 -3.66 -11.96
CA TRP A 248 7.98 -4.49 -12.30
C TRP A 248 7.53 -5.59 -13.25
N GLU A 249 8.29 -5.80 -14.31
CA GLU A 249 8.08 -6.90 -15.25
C GLU A 249 9.44 -7.48 -15.67
N GLY A 250 9.52 -8.80 -15.81
CA GLY A 250 10.77 -9.45 -16.16
C GLY A 250 10.72 -10.95 -16.11
N GLU A 251 11.76 -11.59 -16.65
CA GLU A 251 11.92 -13.03 -16.62
C GLU A 251 12.64 -13.46 -15.32
N ILE A 252 12.05 -14.41 -14.60
CA ILE A 252 12.63 -15.02 -13.40
C ILE A 252 12.76 -16.52 -13.62
N ALA A 253 13.84 -17.11 -13.09
CA ALA A 253 14.02 -18.55 -13.07
C ALA A 253 12.81 -19.24 -12.42
N ARG A 254 12.21 -20.19 -13.14
CA ARG A 254 10.97 -20.88 -12.74
C ARG A 254 11.08 -21.49 -11.34
N ASP A 255 12.19 -22.15 -11.03
CA ASP A 255 12.40 -22.80 -9.74
C ASP A 255 12.37 -21.82 -8.56
N LYS A 256 12.81 -20.57 -8.76
CA LYS A 256 12.74 -19.52 -7.72
C LYS A 256 11.30 -19.07 -7.47
N VAL A 257 10.54 -18.85 -8.54
CA VAL A 257 9.11 -18.51 -8.44
C VAL A 257 8.34 -19.64 -7.78
N VAL A 258 8.60 -20.90 -8.17
CA VAL A 258 8.01 -22.08 -7.53
C VAL A 258 8.39 -22.13 -6.06
N HIS A 259 9.64 -21.89 -5.69
CA HIS A 259 10.07 -21.85 -4.29
C HIS A 259 9.29 -20.82 -3.47
N ALA A 260 9.07 -19.61 -4.00
CA ALA A 260 8.27 -18.57 -3.36
C ALA A 260 6.78 -18.94 -3.21
N ILE A 261 6.20 -19.63 -4.19
CA ILE A 261 4.82 -20.14 -4.15
C ILE A 261 4.66 -21.28 -3.12
N MET A 262 5.71 -22.10 -2.96
CA MET A 262 5.69 -23.28 -2.10
C MET A 262 5.84 -22.95 -0.60
N GLN A 263 6.06 -21.68 -0.24
CA GLN A 263 6.10 -21.27 1.17
C GLN A 263 4.75 -21.52 1.87
N PRO A 264 4.76 -21.96 3.14
CA PRO A 264 3.53 -22.26 3.89
C PRO A 264 2.74 -21.00 4.29
N THR A 265 3.38 -19.83 4.21
CA THR A 265 2.86 -18.51 4.60
C THR A 265 1.90 -17.89 3.59
N VAL A 266 1.83 -18.46 2.38
CA VAL A 266 1.05 -17.94 1.26
C VAL A 266 0.14 -19.01 0.70
N GLY A 267 -0.94 -18.61 0.02
CA GLY A 267 -1.88 -19.54 -0.59
C GLY A 267 -3.03 -18.76 -1.21
N GLY A 268 -3.19 -18.86 -2.52
CA GLY A 268 -4.20 -18.13 -3.24
C GLY A 268 -3.82 -17.89 -4.69
N GLY A 269 -4.82 -17.64 -5.51
CA GLY A 269 -4.60 -17.29 -6.91
C GLY A 269 -5.90 -17.27 -7.70
N TYR A 270 -5.89 -16.48 -8.76
CA TYR A 270 -7.08 -16.19 -9.56
C TYR A 270 -6.75 -16.21 -11.05
N VAL A 271 -7.76 -16.55 -11.85
CA VAL A 271 -7.73 -16.35 -13.29
C VAL A 271 -8.85 -15.41 -13.69
N PHE A 272 -8.57 -14.58 -14.69
CA PHE A 272 -9.53 -13.64 -15.27
C PHE A 272 -9.12 -13.33 -16.71
N ASP A 273 -10.09 -12.99 -17.55
CA ASP A 273 -9.85 -12.58 -18.93
C ASP A 273 -10.53 -11.24 -19.17
N ASN A 274 -9.73 -10.24 -19.57
CA ASN A 274 -10.24 -8.90 -19.77
C ASN A 274 -10.90 -8.72 -21.14
N ALA A 275 -10.96 -9.73 -22.02
CA ALA A 275 -11.58 -9.61 -23.33
C ALA A 275 -13.04 -9.14 -23.29
N GLU A 276 -13.76 -9.45 -22.21
CA GLU A 276 -15.16 -9.06 -22.01
C GLU A 276 -15.34 -7.80 -21.16
N ALA A 277 -14.24 -7.11 -20.81
CA ALA A 277 -14.29 -5.95 -19.94
C ALA A 277 -15.09 -4.81 -20.58
N ARG A 278 -15.89 -4.14 -19.75
CA ARG A 278 -16.74 -3.02 -20.16
C ARG A 278 -16.63 -1.86 -19.18
N ALA A 279 -17.01 -0.67 -19.64
CA ALA A 279 -17.16 0.47 -18.75
C ALA A 279 -18.31 0.21 -17.74
N PRO A 280 -18.14 0.60 -16.47
CA PRO A 280 -19.17 0.42 -15.46
C PRO A 280 -20.34 1.40 -15.66
N PHE A 281 -21.54 0.97 -15.25
CA PHE A 281 -22.71 1.84 -15.20
C PHE A 281 -22.61 2.80 -14.01
N ALA A 282 -23.20 4.00 -14.13
CA ALA A 282 -23.17 5.01 -13.07
C ALA A 282 -23.82 4.50 -11.77
N GLU A 283 -24.90 3.73 -11.88
CA GLU A 283 -25.60 3.15 -10.73
C GLU A 283 -24.72 2.12 -9.98
N ASP A 284 -23.93 1.34 -10.72
CA ASP A 284 -23.00 0.37 -10.11
C ASP A 284 -21.80 1.08 -9.47
N LEU A 285 -21.29 2.15 -10.09
CA LEU A 285 -20.25 3.00 -9.51
C LEU A 285 -20.71 3.65 -8.20
N LYS A 286 -21.94 4.19 -8.18
CA LYS A 286 -22.55 4.72 -6.96
C LYS A 286 -22.64 3.66 -5.87
N ALA A 287 -23.20 2.50 -6.21
CA ALA A 287 -23.39 1.42 -5.25
C ALA A 287 -22.04 0.90 -4.71
N TYR A 288 -21.00 0.86 -5.54
CA TYR A 288 -19.66 0.46 -5.10
C TYR A 288 -19.05 1.50 -4.17
N PHE A 289 -19.11 2.79 -4.51
CA PHE A 289 -18.63 3.85 -3.62
C PHE A 289 -19.32 3.79 -2.26
N GLU A 290 -20.65 3.68 -2.22
CA GLU A 290 -21.42 3.58 -0.97
C GLU A 290 -21.07 2.32 -0.15
N ALA A 291 -20.72 1.21 -0.81
CA ALA A 291 -20.28 -0.01 -0.13
C ALA A 291 -18.88 0.13 0.48
N CYS A 292 -18.02 0.96 -0.11
CA CYS A 292 -16.64 1.16 0.34
C CYS A 292 -16.47 2.34 1.31
N PHE A 293 -17.33 3.35 1.23
CA PHE A 293 -17.11 4.63 1.87
C PHE A 293 -17.56 4.63 3.34
N VAL A 294 -16.59 4.59 4.26
CA VAL A 294 -16.83 4.67 5.70
C VAL A 294 -16.76 6.14 6.14
N ARG A 295 -17.91 6.82 6.14
CA ARG A 295 -18.01 8.28 6.33
C ARG A 295 -17.57 8.76 7.72
N ASP A 296 -18.07 8.14 8.78
CA ASP A 296 -18.07 8.74 10.12
C ASP A 296 -16.95 8.23 11.04
N ARG A 297 -16.00 7.45 10.51
CA ARG A 297 -14.88 6.91 11.30
C ARG A 297 -13.68 6.60 10.43
N ASN A 298 -12.51 6.54 11.05
CA ASN A 298 -11.24 6.18 10.42
C ASN A 298 -10.73 4.84 10.99
N PRO A 299 -11.02 3.70 10.34
CA PRO A 299 -10.76 2.38 10.89
C PRO A 299 -9.31 2.16 11.35
N LEU A 300 -8.33 2.56 10.53
CA LEU A 300 -6.92 2.39 10.84
C LEU A 300 -6.50 3.17 12.07
N VAL A 301 -6.83 4.47 12.13
CA VAL A 301 -6.47 5.34 13.25
C VAL A 301 -7.14 4.86 14.55
N ASN A 302 -8.42 4.48 14.48
CA ASN A 302 -9.13 3.91 15.63
C ASN A 302 -8.49 2.61 16.13
N ALA A 303 -8.11 1.71 15.21
CA ALA A 303 -7.45 0.46 15.58
C ALA A 303 -6.08 0.72 16.23
N VAL A 304 -5.26 1.60 15.67
CA VAL A 304 -3.95 1.94 16.27
C VAL A 304 -4.14 2.60 17.65
N ARG A 305 -5.15 3.46 17.80
CA ARG A 305 -5.51 4.06 19.10
C ARG A 305 -5.85 2.99 20.13
N ASP A 306 -6.66 2.00 19.78
CA ASP A 306 -7.03 0.89 20.66
C ASP A 306 -5.83 0.00 21.01
N ILE A 307 -4.95 -0.25 20.03
CA ILE A 307 -3.71 -1.03 20.20
C ILE A 307 -2.77 -0.33 21.20
N VAL A 308 -2.50 0.97 21.01
CA VAL A 308 -1.64 1.76 21.89
C VAL A 308 -2.21 1.79 23.31
N ALA A 309 -3.51 2.06 23.45
CA ALA A 309 -4.18 2.07 24.74
C ALA A 309 -4.08 0.71 25.45
N ALA A 310 -4.30 -0.39 24.73
CA ALA A 310 -4.21 -1.73 25.29
C ALA A 310 -2.80 -2.05 25.82
N HIS A 311 -1.74 -1.65 25.09
CA HIS A 311 -0.35 -1.89 25.49
C HIS A 311 0.09 -1.00 26.66
N LEU A 312 -0.40 0.24 26.72
CA LEU A 312 -0.20 1.11 27.88
C LEU A 312 -0.88 0.52 29.13
N ASP A 313 -2.09 -0.01 28.99
CA ASP A 313 -2.86 -0.60 30.10
C ASP A 313 -2.40 -2.03 30.49
N GLY A 314 -1.62 -2.69 29.64
CA GLY A 314 -1.22 -4.09 29.84
C GLY A 314 -2.37 -5.09 29.70
N ARG A 315 -3.37 -4.80 28.84
CA ARG A 315 -4.56 -5.64 28.66
C ARG A 315 -4.16 -7.03 28.17
N ASN A 316 -4.82 -8.07 28.68
CA ASN A 316 -4.53 -9.47 28.32
C ASN A 316 -3.06 -9.89 28.52
N GLY A 317 -2.32 -9.22 29.41
CA GLY A 317 -0.93 -9.55 29.71
C GLY A 317 0.07 -9.14 28.64
N ILE A 318 -0.32 -8.28 27.69
CA ILE A 318 0.63 -7.70 26.72
C ILE A 318 1.51 -6.65 27.39
N ALA A 319 2.78 -6.55 26.98
CA ALA A 319 3.72 -5.59 27.54
C ALA A 319 3.85 -4.36 26.63
N LEU A 320 4.18 -3.19 27.18
CA LEU A 320 4.44 -1.98 26.36
C LEU A 320 5.57 -2.20 25.35
N THR A 321 6.55 -3.04 25.68
CA THR A 321 7.65 -3.44 24.78
C THR A 321 7.19 -4.22 23.56
N ASP A 322 6.03 -4.88 23.61
CA ASP A 322 5.47 -5.63 22.49
C ASP A 322 4.84 -4.69 21.43
N LEU A 323 4.63 -3.41 21.77
CA LEU A 323 3.90 -2.45 20.94
C LEU A 323 4.57 -2.20 19.58
N ALA A 324 5.90 -2.20 19.50
CA ALA A 324 6.63 -2.05 18.23
C ALA A 324 6.28 -3.18 17.26
N ALA A 325 6.28 -4.43 17.75
CA ALA A 325 5.87 -5.58 16.94
C ALA A 325 4.38 -5.52 16.58
N ALA A 326 3.54 -5.02 17.49
CA ALA A 326 2.10 -4.89 17.28
C ALA A 326 1.72 -3.89 16.16
N VAL A 327 2.52 -2.85 15.91
CA VAL A 327 2.25 -1.88 14.83
C VAL A 327 3.15 -2.05 13.61
N ARG A 328 3.94 -3.13 13.53
CA ARG A 328 4.88 -3.39 12.42
C ARG A 328 4.25 -3.31 11.03
N GLU A 329 2.98 -3.67 10.91
CA GLU A 329 2.26 -3.70 9.61
C GLU A 329 1.57 -2.37 9.27
N LEU A 330 1.68 -1.35 10.13
CA LEU A 330 1.11 -0.02 9.91
C LEU A 330 1.61 0.64 8.61
N PRO A 331 2.91 0.61 8.26
CA PRO A 331 3.39 1.21 7.00
C PRO A 331 2.81 0.55 5.75
N VAL A 332 2.63 -0.78 5.78
CA VAL A 332 2.04 -1.54 4.66
C VAL A 332 0.59 -1.10 4.43
N ILE A 333 -0.18 -0.93 5.51
CA ILE A 333 -1.59 -0.48 5.42
C ILE A 333 -1.66 1.02 5.08
N THR A 334 -0.71 1.83 5.54
CA THR A 334 -0.67 3.28 5.29
C THR A 334 -0.63 3.62 3.81
N ILE A 335 0.08 2.83 2.98
CA ILE A 335 0.14 3.06 1.52
C ILE A 335 -1.27 3.05 0.89
N ARG A 336 -2.21 2.28 1.45
CA ARG A 336 -3.60 2.24 0.96
C ARG A 336 -4.27 3.61 0.96
N LYS A 337 -3.81 4.56 1.79
CA LYS A 337 -4.38 5.92 1.84
C LYS A 337 -4.14 6.73 0.56
N TYR A 338 -3.12 6.40 -0.24
CA TYR A 338 -3.00 6.98 -1.58
C TYR A 338 -4.13 6.58 -2.53
N ALA A 339 -4.96 5.57 -2.19
CA ALA A 339 -6.16 5.29 -2.97
C ALA A 339 -7.14 6.47 -3.03
N TYR A 340 -7.12 7.39 -2.05
CA TYR A 340 -7.92 8.61 -2.12
C TYR A 340 -7.62 9.44 -3.37
N GLU A 341 -6.38 9.36 -3.88
CA GLU A 341 -5.98 10.04 -5.09
C GLU A 341 -6.76 9.52 -6.31
N HIS A 342 -6.97 8.21 -6.42
CA HIS A 342 -7.84 7.62 -7.45
C HIS A 342 -9.28 8.08 -7.34
N GLY A 343 -9.79 8.18 -6.10
CA GLY A 343 -11.08 8.76 -5.76
C GLY A 343 -11.23 10.16 -6.34
N PHE A 344 -10.34 11.06 -5.92
CA PHE A 344 -10.35 12.44 -6.39
C PHE A 344 -10.12 12.54 -7.89
N ALA A 345 -9.17 11.80 -8.46
CA ALA A 345 -8.86 11.85 -9.89
C ALA A 345 -10.05 11.43 -10.75
N PHE A 346 -10.79 10.40 -10.34
CA PHE A 346 -12.01 9.99 -11.01
C PHE A 346 -13.05 11.13 -11.00
N TYR A 347 -13.40 11.65 -9.82
CA TYR A 347 -14.42 12.69 -9.71
C TYR A 347 -14.01 13.99 -10.40
N TRP A 348 -12.74 14.41 -10.29
CA TRP A 348 -12.24 15.61 -10.96
C TRP A 348 -12.35 15.50 -12.47
N ARG A 349 -12.00 14.34 -13.05
CA ARG A 349 -12.13 14.12 -14.49
C ARG A 349 -13.61 14.07 -14.91
N ALA A 350 -14.43 13.33 -14.17
CA ALA A 350 -15.85 13.17 -14.48
C ALA A 350 -16.62 14.50 -14.42
N LEU A 351 -16.31 15.34 -13.43
CA LEU A 351 -16.93 16.64 -13.19
C LEU A 351 -16.23 17.81 -13.90
N LYS A 352 -15.07 17.56 -14.54
CA LYS A 352 -14.20 18.57 -15.18
C LYS A 352 -13.81 19.71 -14.24
N LEU A 353 -13.45 19.36 -13.00
CA LEU A 353 -13.02 20.32 -11.98
C LEU A 353 -11.59 20.84 -12.24
N PRO A 354 -11.20 22.01 -11.68
CA PRO A 354 -9.88 22.59 -11.91
C PRO A 354 -8.73 21.70 -11.41
N ALA A 355 -7.70 21.51 -12.25
CA ALA A 355 -6.54 20.66 -11.91
C ALA A 355 -5.76 21.15 -10.68
N ALA A 356 -5.63 22.47 -10.49
CA ALA A 356 -4.95 23.03 -9.32
C ALA A 356 -5.65 22.67 -8.00
N GLU A 357 -6.97 22.48 -8.00
CA GLU A 357 -7.68 22.01 -6.79
C GLU A 357 -7.35 20.55 -6.49
N PHE A 358 -7.19 19.71 -7.53
CA PHE A 358 -6.79 18.31 -7.38
C PHE A 358 -5.39 18.20 -6.76
N GLU A 359 -4.41 18.98 -7.25
CA GLU A 359 -3.06 19.03 -6.69
C GLU A 359 -3.07 19.41 -5.20
N GLY A 360 -3.96 20.33 -4.81
CA GLY A 360 -4.18 20.67 -3.40
C GLY A 360 -4.61 19.45 -2.57
N TRP A 361 -5.54 18.63 -3.08
CA TRP A 361 -5.97 17.40 -2.40
C TRP A 361 -4.91 16.30 -2.40
N CYS A 362 -4.07 16.19 -3.43
CA CYS A 362 -2.88 15.34 -3.38
C CYS A 362 -1.95 15.72 -2.22
N GLY A 363 -1.76 17.03 -1.98
CA GLY A 363 -0.99 17.52 -0.83
C GLY A 363 -1.60 17.14 0.53
N GLU A 364 -2.93 17.12 0.64
CA GLU A 364 -3.63 16.69 1.86
C GLU A 364 -3.53 15.17 2.08
N ILE A 365 -3.53 14.37 1.01
CA ILE A 365 -3.27 12.93 1.07
C ILE A 365 -1.85 12.67 1.55
N GLU A 366 -0.87 13.39 0.99
CA GLU A 366 0.52 13.31 1.42
C GLU A 366 0.64 13.67 2.91
N ALA A 367 -0.02 14.74 3.36
CA ALA A 367 -0.03 15.12 4.77
C ALA A 367 -0.56 14.00 5.68
N LEU A 368 -1.63 13.31 5.29
CA LEU A 368 -2.14 12.15 6.04
C LEU A 368 -1.11 11.01 6.10
N VAL A 369 -0.53 10.63 4.96
CA VAL A 369 0.48 9.57 4.91
C VAL A 369 1.68 9.90 5.79
N GLN A 370 2.10 11.16 5.80
CA GLN A 370 3.21 11.63 6.62
C GLN A 370 2.86 11.67 8.11
N ALA A 371 1.63 12.07 8.47
CA ALA A 371 1.13 11.98 9.84
C ALA A 371 1.14 10.52 10.34
N LEU A 372 0.78 9.54 9.50
CA LEU A 372 0.81 8.12 9.85
C LEU A 372 2.25 7.57 10.00
N LYS A 373 3.20 8.01 9.17
CA LYS A 373 4.63 7.66 9.29
C LYS A 373 5.25 8.20 10.58
N THR A 374 5.00 9.47 10.89
CA THR A 374 5.50 10.10 12.12
C THR A 374 4.83 9.52 13.37
N LEU A 375 3.55 9.17 13.30
CA LEU A 375 2.87 8.39 14.32
C LEU A 375 3.57 7.05 14.54
N HIS A 376 3.87 6.29 13.48
CA HIS A 376 4.55 5.00 13.60
C HIS A 376 5.88 5.12 14.36
N TYR A 377 6.70 6.11 14.00
CA TYR A 377 7.94 6.40 14.70
C TYR A 377 7.73 6.73 16.19
N ALA A 378 6.75 7.58 16.51
CA ALA A 378 6.44 7.92 17.90
C ALA A 378 5.99 6.69 18.72
N VAL A 379 5.20 5.80 18.11
CA VAL A 379 4.79 4.53 18.72
C VAL A 379 5.99 3.61 18.97
N MET A 380 6.91 3.48 18.00
CA MET A 380 8.13 2.69 18.16
C MET A 380 9.00 3.23 19.30
N LYS A 381 9.16 4.56 19.37
CA LYS A 381 9.92 5.22 20.44
C LYS A 381 9.31 4.97 21.82
N LEU A 382 7.98 5.10 21.95
CA LEU A 382 7.26 4.76 23.18
C LEU A 382 7.50 3.30 23.59
N ALA A 383 7.42 2.36 22.64
CA ALA A 383 7.60 0.94 22.88
C ALA A 383 9.03 0.60 23.35
N GLN A 384 10.05 1.14 22.65
CA GLN A 384 11.45 0.81 22.90
C GLN A 384 11.98 1.45 24.19
N THR A 385 11.57 2.68 24.48
CA THR A 385 12.01 3.39 25.71
C THR A 385 11.23 2.96 26.94
N GLY A 386 9.98 2.51 26.76
CA GLY A 386 9.04 2.29 27.86
C GLY A 386 8.63 3.59 28.58
N ASP A 387 9.00 4.76 28.06
CA ASP A 387 8.72 6.04 28.68
C ASP A 387 7.26 6.46 28.44
N ARG A 388 6.44 6.23 29.47
CA ARG A 388 5.01 6.55 29.46
C ARG A 388 4.72 8.04 29.32
N SER A 389 5.69 8.93 29.56
CA SER A 389 5.49 10.37 29.32
C SER A 389 5.32 10.70 27.83
N LEU A 390 5.77 9.81 26.93
CA LEU A 390 5.60 9.96 25.48
C LEU A 390 4.17 9.62 25.00
N ALA A 391 3.31 9.05 25.86
CA ALA A 391 1.98 8.60 25.47
C ALA A 391 1.09 9.76 24.98
N GLU A 392 1.12 10.91 25.64
CA GLU A 392 0.31 12.08 25.25
C GLU A 392 0.63 12.52 23.81
N ALA A 393 1.91 12.65 23.50
CA ALA A 393 2.39 13.02 22.16
C ALA A 393 2.03 11.99 21.07
N VAL A 394 1.88 10.70 21.43
CA VAL A 394 1.37 9.66 20.52
C VAL A 394 -0.12 9.85 20.25
N PHE A 395 -0.93 10.13 21.29
CA PHE A 395 -2.36 10.38 21.11
C PHE A 395 -2.65 11.68 20.34
N GLU A 396 -1.85 12.73 20.51
CA GLU A 396 -1.93 13.95 19.68
C GLU A 396 -1.69 13.65 18.20
N ARG A 397 -0.72 12.78 17.87
CA ARG A 397 -0.46 12.35 16.48
C ARG A 397 -1.60 11.49 15.92
N LEU A 398 -2.22 10.65 16.75
CA LEU A 398 -3.44 9.92 16.37
C LEU A 398 -4.60 10.88 16.07
N ASP A 399 -4.78 11.93 16.88
CA ASP A 399 -5.81 12.94 16.67
C ASP A 399 -5.58 13.73 15.37
N GLU A 400 -4.32 14.07 15.06
CA GLU A 400 -3.98 14.75 13.82
C GLU A 400 -4.24 13.88 12.58
N ALA A 401 -3.82 12.61 12.60
CA ALA A 401 -4.12 11.68 11.51
C ALA A 401 -5.63 11.49 11.31
N ASP A 402 -6.40 11.38 12.40
CA ASP A 402 -7.86 11.29 12.36
C ASP A 402 -8.50 12.54 11.71
N ARG A 403 -8.03 13.73 12.10
CA ARG A 403 -8.50 15.00 11.56
C ARG A 403 -8.21 15.13 10.07
N LEU A 404 -7.01 14.77 9.63
CA LEU A 404 -6.61 14.81 8.22
C LEU A 404 -7.46 13.84 7.37
N GLU A 405 -7.62 12.59 7.82
CA GLU A 405 -8.43 11.62 7.08
C GLU A 405 -9.91 12.02 7.02
N THR A 406 -10.46 12.52 8.12
CA THR A 406 -11.84 13.04 8.18
C THR A 406 -12.05 14.18 7.18
N LYS A 407 -11.06 15.08 7.04
CA LYS A 407 -11.11 16.17 6.04
C LYS A 407 -11.15 15.63 4.61
N LEU A 408 -10.33 14.63 4.28
CA LEU A 408 -10.34 13.99 2.95
C LEU A 408 -11.70 13.35 2.66
N LYS A 409 -12.24 12.58 3.62
CA LYS A 409 -13.54 11.92 3.49
C LYS A 409 -14.67 12.93 3.32
N ALA A 410 -14.67 14.02 4.08
CA ALA A 410 -15.68 15.05 3.96
C ALA A 410 -15.71 15.64 2.55
N LYS A 411 -14.55 15.96 1.97
CA LYS A 411 -14.48 16.44 0.59
C LYS A 411 -14.89 15.38 -0.42
N LEU A 412 -14.43 14.13 -0.24
CA LEU A 412 -14.75 13.05 -1.15
C LEU A 412 -16.26 12.79 -1.20
N ALA A 413 -16.94 12.87 -0.05
CA ALA A 413 -18.40 12.80 0.02
C ALA A 413 -19.07 13.95 -0.73
N GLU A 414 -18.59 15.19 -0.57
CA GLU A 414 -19.12 16.36 -1.28
C GLU A 414 -19.04 16.19 -2.81
N VAL A 415 -17.89 15.74 -3.32
CA VAL A 415 -17.72 15.57 -4.78
C VAL A 415 -18.43 14.32 -5.31
N PHE A 416 -18.60 13.29 -4.48
CA PHE A 416 -19.44 12.15 -4.79
C PHE A 416 -20.92 12.55 -4.93
N ASP A 417 -21.44 13.36 -4.00
CA ASP A 417 -22.82 13.86 -4.06
C ASP A 417 -23.02 14.71 -5.33
N LEU A 418 -22.07 15.60 -5.65
CA LEU A 418 -22.09 16.40 -6.89
C LEU A 418 -22.04 15.53 -8.15
N TRP A 419 -21.23 14.46 -8.14
CA TRP A 419 -21.17 13.51 -9.25
C TRP A 419 -22.48 12.74 -9.40
N CYS A 420 -23.12 12.32 -8.30
CA CYS A 420 -24.42 11.65 -8.35
C CYS A 420 -25.49 12.54 -8.98
N ASP A 421 -25.56 13.82 -8.59
CA ASP A 421 -26.52 14.79 -9.14
C ASP A 421 -26.39 14.97 -10.66
N LEU A 422 -25.17 14.84 -11.20
CA LEU A 422 -24.89 14.94 -12.63
C LEU A 422 -25.10 13.62 -13.38
N ALA A 423 -24.60 12.52 -12.82
CA ALA A 423 -24.48 11.23 -13.49
C ALA A 423 -25.73 10.35 -13.36
N ILE A 424 -26.58 10.61 -12.37
CA ILE A 424 -27.78 9.80 -12.06
C ILE A 424 -29.00 10.71 -12.20
N PRO A 425 -29.72 10.64 -13.34
CA PRO A 425 -30.90 11.45 -13.56
C PRO A 425 -31.96 11.18 -12.48
N ALA A 426 -32.48 12.23 -11.85
CA ALA A 426 -33.61 12.09 -10.95
C ALA A 426 -34.80 11.43 -11.68
N GLU A 427 -35.41 10.42 -11.08
CA GLU A 427 -36.67 9.86 -11.59
C GLU A 427 -37.70 10.99 -11.65
N ILE A 428 -38.08 11.42 -12.86
CA ILE A 428 -39.17 12.37 -13.04
C ILE A 428 -40.45 11.64 -12.61
N PRO A 429 -41.16 12.10 -11.55
CA PRO A 429 -42.38 11.45 -11.12
C PRO A 429 -43.37 11.47 -12.28
N SER A 430 -43.82 10.30 -12.71
CA SER A 430 -44.82 10.20 -13.78
C SER A 430 -46.03 11.08 -13.41
N LEU A 431 -46.24 12.15 -14.17
CA LEU A 431 -47.44 12.96 -14.07
C LEU A 431 -48.61 12.03 -14.40
N LYS A 432 -49.30 11.54 -13.36
CA LYS A 432 -50.57 10.84 -13.50
C LYS A 432 -51.46 11.72 -14.37
N ARG A 433 -51.72 11.27 -15.60
CA ARG A 433 -52.72 11.89 -16.48
C ARG A 433 -54.03 11.91 -15.71
N VAL A 434 -54.44 13.10 -15.28
CA VAL A 434 -55.80 13.35 -14.80
C VAL A 434 -56.70 13.13 -16.01
N ALA A 435 -57.39 11.98 -16.03
CA ALA A 435 -58.41 11.71 -17.03
C ALA A 435 -59.53 12.74 -16.88
N ARG A 436 -59.87 13.40 -18.00
CA ARG A 436 -61.05 14.26 -18.13
C ARG A 436 -62.28 13.43 -18.39
#